data_AF-A0A2D7PDL0-F1
#
_entry.id   AF-A0A2D7PDL0-F1
#
_cell.length_a   1.000
_cell.length_b   1.000
_cell.length_c   1.000
_cell.angle_alpha   90.00
_cell.angle_beta   90.00
_cell.angle_gamma   90.00
#
_symmetry.space_group_name_H-M   'P 1'
#
loop_
_entity.id
_entity.type
_entity.pdbx_description
1 polymer ?
#
loop_
_entity_poly.entity_id
_entity_poly.type
_entity_poly.pdbx_seq_one_letter_code
_entity_poly.pdbx_strand_id
1 'polypeptide(L)' 'MKDTQQKKPSDICKEYGFKSLNEVSRESEISTKTLINWSRTKDHERRFHLVLKGLILEKFSKFFISKSKFFVKPDGK' A
#
# COMPACT_ATOMS: atom_id res chain seq x y z
N MET A 1 4.07 -31.57 7.09
CA MET A 1 4.89 -30.35 6.94
C MET A 1 3.94 -29.29 6.38
N LYS A 2 3.76 -28.15 7.05
CA LYS A 2 2.77 -27.16 6.63
C LYS A 2 3.31 -26.42 5.41
N ASP A 3 2.84 -26.78 4.22
CA ASP A 3 2.96 -25.97 3.01
C ASP A 3 2.54 -24.55 3.35
N THR A 4 3.52 -23.68 3.56
CA THR A 4 3.28 -22.26 3.74
C THR A 4 2.87 -21.78 2.37
N GLN A 5 1.57 -21.83 2.08
CA GLN A 5 0.95 -21.31 0.87
C GLN A 5 1.41 -19.86 0.70
N GLN A 6 2.48 -19.65 -0.08
CA GLN A 6 3.01 -18.33 -0.32
C GLN A 6 2.01 -17.63 -1.22
N LYS A 7 1.13 -16.84 -0.58
CA LYS A 7 0.07 -16.08 -1.27
C LYS A 7 0.72 -15.29 -2.40
N LYS A 8 0.09 -15.31 -3.57
CA LYS A 8 0.57 -14.55 -4.72
C LYS A 8 0.65 -13.07 -4.32
N PRO A 9 1.71 -12.34 -4.69
CA PRO A 9 1.85 -10.92 -4.32
C PRO A 9 0.65 -10.09 -4.80
N SER A 10 0.05 -10.46 -5.92
CA SER A 10 -1.19 -9.85 -6.42
C SER A 10 -2.40 -10.06 -5.51
N ASP A 11 -2.52 -11.21 -4.85
CA ASP A 11 -3.59 -11.47 -3.88
C ASP A 11 -3.39 -10.64 -2.61
N ILE A 12 -2.16 -10.55 -2.13
CA ILE A 12 -1.82 -9.72 -0.97
C ILE A 12 -2.17 -8.25 -1.28
N CYS A 13 -1.78 -7.72 -2.44
CA CYS A 13 -2.15 -6.36 -2.85
C CYS A 13 -3.68 -6.14 -2.85
N LYS A 14 -4.47 -7.13 -3.29
CA LYS A 14 -5.93 -7.05 -3.28
C LYS A 14 -6.50 -7.06 -1.87
N GLU A 15 -5.94 -7.84 -0.94
CA GLU A 15 -6.32 -7.82 0.49
C GLU A 15 -6.13 -6.43 1.11
N TYR A 16 -5.15 -5.68 0.60
CA TYR A 16 -4.86 -4.30 1.02
C TYR A 16 -5.66 -3.23 0.26
N GLY A 17 -6.55 -3.62 -0.65
CA GLY A 17 -7.39 -2.70 -1.41
C GLY A 17 -6.75 -2.10 -2.67
N PHE A 18 -5.57 -2.58 -3.08
CA PHE A 18 -4.96 -2.20 -4.34
C PHE A 18 -5.50 -3.03 -5.50
N LYS A 19 -5.69 -2.41 -6.67
CA LYS A 19 -6.21 -3.12 -7.87
C LYS A 19 -5.23 -4.16 -8.39
N SER A 20 -3.94 -3.90 -8.28
CA SER A 20 -2.88 -4.73 -8.87
C SER A 20 -1.52 -4.41 -8.25
N LEU A 21 -0.59 -5.35 -8.32
CA LEU A 21 0.82 -5.11 -7.97
C LEU A 21 1.43 -3.93 -8.75
N ASN A 22 1.00 -3.74 -10.00
CA ASN A 22 1.45 -2.63 -10.84
C ASN A 22 1.03 -1.26 -10.31
N GLU A 23 -0.12 -1.17 -9.62
CA GLU A 23 -0.57 0.05 -8.96
C GLU A 23 0.36 0.39 -7.79
N VAL A 24 0.66 -0.60 -6.95
CA VAL A 24 1.62 -0.49 -5.84
C VAL A 24 3.01 -0.10 -6.33
N SER A 25 3.44 -0.68 -7.45
CA SER A 25 4.73 -0.36 -8.08
C SER A 25 4.81 1.11 -8.52
N ARG A 26 3.72 1.64 -9.08
CA ARG A 26 3.64 3.04 -9.49
C ARG A 26 3.59 4.00 -8.31
N GLU A 27 2.84 3.66 -7.26
CA GLU A 27 2.71 4.55 -6.10
C GLU A 27 3.91 4.51 -5.16
N SER A 28 4.59 3.37 -5.06
CA SER A 28 5.79 3.25 -4.24
C SER A 28 7.08 3.59 -5.00
N GLU A 29 7.02 3.79 -6.32
CA GLU A 29 8.18 3.93 -7.21
C GLU A 29 9.14 2.71 -7.18
N ILE A 30 8.66 1.57 -6.70
CA ILE A 30 9.42 0.33 -6.62
C ILE A 30 9.04 -0.56 -7.79
N SER A 31 10.05 -1.10 -8.50
CA SER A 31 9.81 -2.04 -9.60
C SER A 31 8.99 -3.26 -9.17
N THR A 32 8.04 -3.68 -10.01
CA THR A 32 7.25 -4.91 -9.81
C THR A 32 8.12 -6.14 -9.56
N LYS A 33 9.27 -6.26 -10.24
CA LYS A 33 10.24 -7.34 -10.02
C LYS A 33 10.77 -7.36 -8.58
N THR A 34 11.08 -6.19 -8.03
CA THR A 34 11.55 -6.03 -6.64
C THR A 34 10.46 -6.41 -5.65
N LEU A 35 9.22 -5.97 -5.90
CA LEU A 35 8.06 -6.34 -5.08
C LEU A 35 7.80 -7.86 -5.08
N ILE A 36 7.88 -8.49 -6.26
CA ILE A 36 7.74 -9.95 -6.39
C ILE A 36 8.87 -10.65 -5.63
N ASN A 37 10.11 -10.17 -5.76
CA ASN A 37 11.25 -10.72 -5.04
C ASN A 37 11.06 -10.63 -3.52
N TRP A 38 10.57 -9.49 -3.03
CA TRP A 38 10.27 -9.31 -1.60
C TRP A 38 9.15 -10.20 -1.11
N SER A 39 8.14 -10.47 -1.93
CA SER A 39 7.05 -11.39 -1.56
C SER A 39 7.49 -12.87 -1.50
N ARG A 40 8.55 -13.24 -2.23
CA ARG A 40 9.08 -14.60 -2.26
C ARG A 40 10.01 -14.87 -1.09
N THR A 41 10.77 -13.88 -0.66
CA THR A 41 11.72 -14.03 0.45
C THR A 41 11.02 -13.82 1.79
N LYS A 42 10.97 -14.85 2.65
CA LYS A 42 10.38 -14.76 4.01
C LYS A 42 10.92 -13.58 4.83
N ASP A 43 12.20 -13.25 4.67
CA ASP A 43 12.85 -12.14 5.36
C ASP A 43 12.38 -10.75 4.87
N HIS A 44 11.89 -10.67 3.63
CA HIS A 44 11.45 -9.45 2.98
C HIS A 44 9.92 -9.33 2.87
N GLU A 45 9.18 -10.36 3.25
CA GLU A 45 7.72 -10.33 3.36
C GLU A 45 7.29 -9.17 4.27
N ARG A 46 7.97 -8.97 5.40
CA ARG A 46 7.70 -7.86 6.31
C ARG A 46 7.90 -6.48 5.66
N ARG A 47 8.90 -6.36 4.78
CA ARG A 47 9.16 -5.12 4.01
C ARG A 47 8.05 -4.88 3.00
N PHE A 48 7.60 -5.93 2.32
CA PHE A 48 6.47 -5.84 1.39
C PHE A 48 5.19 -5.38 2.09
N HIS A 49 4.86 -5.95 3.26
CA HIS A 49 3.72 -5.51 4.06
C HIS A 49 3.85 -4.07 4.58
N LEU A 50 5.05 -3.64 4.97
CA LEU A 50 5.30 -2.26 5.41
C LEU A 50 5.05 -1.25 4.29
N VAL A 51 5.50 -1.55 3.07
CA VAL A 51 5.27 -0.70 1.90
C VAL A 51 3.77 -0.56 1.62
N LEU A 52 3.04 -1.67 1.62
CA LEU A 52 1.58 -1.65 1.40
C LEU A 52 0.86 -0.82 2.48
N LYS A 53 1.23 -1.01 3.76
CA LYS A 53 0.67 -0.21 4.86
C LYS A 53 1.02 1.27 4.75
N GLY A 54 2.25 1.60 4.36
CA GLY A 54 2.70 2.97 4.14
C GLY A 54 1.90 3.67 3.05
N LEU A 55 1.71 3.01 1.91
CA LEU A 55 0.90 3.53 0.81
C LEU A 55 -0.56 3.76 1.20
N ILE A 56 -1.16 2.84 1.98
CA ILE A 56 -2.52 3.03 2.50
C ILE A 56 -2.55 4.25 3.43
N LEU A 57 -1.59 4.37 4.33
CA LEU A 57 -1.50 5.50 5.25
C LEU A 57 -1.36 6.82 4.49
N GLU A 58 -0.58 6.85 3.41
CA GLU A 58 -0.45 8.03 2.55
C GLU A 58 -1.75 8.37 1.82
N LYS A 59 -2.48 7.36 1.29
CA LYS A 59 -3.81 7.57 0.71
C LYS A 59 -4.79 8.11 1.75
N PHE A 60 -4.78 7.55 2.96
CA PHE A 60 -5.60 8.01 4.07
C PHE A 60 -5.22 9.43 4.50
N SER A 61 -3.94 9.75 4.63
CA SER A 61 -3.45 11.07 4.98
C SER A 61 -3.88 12.11 3.95
N LYS A 62 -3.70 11.84 2.65
CA LYS A 62 -4.18 12.72 1.56
C LYS A 62 -5.70 12.91 1.63
N PHE A 63 -6.46 11.88 1.95
CA PHE A 63 -7.90 11.97 2.15
C PHE A 63 -8.27 12.86 3.35
N PHE A 64 -7.59 12.72 4.49
CA PHE A 64 -7.83 13.52 5.70
C PHE A 64 -7.41 14.98 5.54
N ILE A 65 -6.30 15.25 4.85
CA ILE A 65 -5.84 16.61 4.54
C ILE A 65 -6.82 17.29 3.58
N SER A 66 -7.31 16.56 2.57
CA SER A 66 -8.32 17.08 1.63
C SER A 66 -9.63 17.42 2.35
N LYS A 67 -10.05 16.61 3.33
CA LYS A 67 -11.24 16.89 4.15
C LYS A 67 -11.07 18.08 5.11
N SER A 68 -9.87 18.29 5.65
CA SER A 68 -9.61 19.45 6.53
C SER A 68 -9.67 20.78 5.80
N LYS A 69 -9.39 20.81 4.48
CA LYS A 69 -9.51 22.04 3.67
C LYS A 69 -10.95 22.50 3.44
N PHE A 70 -11.94 21.64 3.69
CA PHE A 70 -13.36 21.98 3.62
C PHE A 70 -13.95 22.47 4.96
N PHE A 71 -13.17 22.45 6.05
CA PHE A 71 -13.61 22.93 7.37
C PHE A 71 -12.86 24.20 7.80
N VAL A 72 -12.70 25.15 6.88
CA VAL A 72 -12.49 26.55 7.23
C VAL A 72 -13.57 27.33 6.51
N LYS A 73 -14.72 27.48 7.17
CA LYS A 73 -15.60 28.61 6.86
C LYS A 73 -14.79 29.87 7.18
N PRO A 74 -14.67 30.84 6.26
CA PRO A 74 -14.29 32.18 6.65
C PRO A 74 -15.50 32.73 7.43
N ASP A 75 -15.46 32.65 8.76
CA ASP A 75 -16.36 33.46 9.56
C ASP A 75 -15.84 34.90 9.46
N GLY A 76 -16.35 35.58 8.45
CA GLY A 76 -16.26 37.02 8.37
C GLY A 76 -17.17 37.61 9.42
N LYS A 77 -16.56 38.22 10.44
CA LYS A 77 -17.03 39.46 11.06
C LYS A 77 -15.94 40.14 11.85
#